data_AF-A0AAW0LW18-F1
#
_entry.id   AF-A0AAW0LW18-F1
#
_cell.length_a   1.000
_cell.length_b   1.000
_cell.length_c   1.000
_cell.angle_alpha   90.00
_cell.angle_beta   90.00
_cell.angle_gamma   90.00
#
_symmetry.space_group_name_H-M   'P 1'
#
loop_
_entity.id
_entity.type
_entity.pdbx_description
1 polymer ?
#
loop_
_entity_poly.entity_id
_entity_poly.type
_entity_poly.pdbx_seq_one_letter_code
_entity_poly.pdbx_strand_id
1 'polypeptide(L)'
;MEIEKEMEEAVPVRARAKGQVRAALVLYGKNLKPLETQFKTKDNKVEGCVSQVWVRADLNSDNNVVFEADSDSVLTKGLAALLVNGLSGRPVDEVIQVSPDFVVLLGLQQSLTPSRSNAFLNMLRLMQKKALQLAVEAEKGEKSGLKMDGRVENVNFGSNSDLGVEETPVVVSNSGLKVDSRNGNVIVELDSEVGGERSPVQSSNSGGFGEG
;
A
#
# COMPACT_ATOMS: atom_id res chain seq x y z
N MET A 1 6.09 -5.31 21.87
CA MET A 1 4.94 -4.55 22.40
C MET A 1 3.81 -5.50 22.78
N GLU A 2 2.82 -5.05 23.55
CA GLU A 2 1.68 -5.87 24.00
C GLU A 2 0.90 -6.49 22.81
N ILE A 3 0.72 -5.73 21.71
CA ILE A 3 0.06 -6.18 20.48
C ILE A 3 0.76 -7.40 19.83
N GLU A 4 2.08 -7.35 19.66
CA GLU A 4 2.82 -8.45 19.00
C GLU A 4 2.68 -9.75 19.78
N LYS A 5 2.71 -9.65 21.12
CA LYS A 5 2.52 -10.78 22.03
C LYS A 5 1.08 -11.29 22.00
N GLU A 6 0.08 -10.42 21.99
CA GLU A 6 -1.32 -10.82 21.87
C GLU A 6 -1.62 -11.50 20.53
N MET A 7 -1.09 -10.96 19.42
CA MET A 7 -1.20 -11.59 18.11
C MET A 7 -0.48 -12.95 18.09
N GLU A 8 0.63 -13.05 18.82
CA GLU A 8 1.34 -14.32 18.99
C GLU A 8 0.49 -15.35 19.73
N GLU A 9 -0.12 -14.97 20.86
CA GLU A 9 -1.00 -15.82 21.67
C GLU A 9 -2.32 -16.17 20.96
N ALA A 10 -2.85 -15.27 20.13
CA ALA A 10 -4.09 -15.46 19.38
C ALA A 10 -3.98 -16.57 18.34
N VAL A 11 -2.79 -16.83 17.80
CA VAL A 11 -2.53 -18.01 16.95
C VAL A 11 -2.27 -19.20 17.87
N PRO A 12 -3.16 -20.21 17.95
CA PRO A 12 -3.05 -21.26 18.95
C PRO A 12 -1.66 -21.91 18.91
N VAL A 13 -0.95 -21.90 20.05
CA VAL A 13 0.39 -22.53 20.19
C VAL A 13 0.38 -23.98 19.67
N ARG A 14 -0.76 -24.67 19.83
CA ARG A 14 -0.99 -26.04 19.32
C ARG A 14 -1.09 -26.14 17.79
N ALA A 15 -1.59 -25.11 17.10
CA ALA A 15 -1.65 -25.08 15.63
C ALA A 15 -0.25 -24.91 15.02
N ARG A 16 0.63 -24.17 15.71
CA ARG A 16 2.05 -24.01 15.34
C ARG A 16 2.81 -25.34 15.47
N ALA A 17 2.67 -26.02 16.62
CA ALA A 17 3.37 -27.27 16.91
C ALA A 17 2.95 -28.47 16.02
N LYS A 18 1.76 -28.42 15.41
CA LYS A 18 1.23 -29.51 14.56
C LYS A 18 1.37 -29.26 13.05
N GLY A 19 1.98 -28.14 12.62
CA GLY A 19 2.03 -27.76 11.20
C GLY A 19 0.66 -27.42 10.60
N GLN A 20 -0.33 -27.06 11.43
CA GLN A 20 -1.73 -26.83 11.04
C GLN A 20 -2.07 -25.35 10.85
N VAL A 21 -1.06 -24.48 10.79
CA VAL A 21 -1.20 -23.02 10.63
C VAL A 21 -2.11 -22.66 9.46
N ARG A 22 -2.00 -23.37 8.33
CA ARG A 22 -2.87 -23.14 7.16
C ARG A 22 -4.35 -23.33 7.47
N ALA A 23 -4.71 -24.37 8.24
CA ALA A 23 -6.10 -24.63 8.61
C ALA A 23 -6.65 -23.55 9.55
N ALA A 24 -5.83 -23.05 10.47
CA ALA A 24 -6.19 -21.92 11.33
C ALA A 24 -6.45 -20.65 10.49
N LEU A 25 -5.58 -20.32 9.53
CA LEU A 25 -5.78 -19.20 8.63
C LEU A 25 -7.09 -19.32 7.84
N VAL A 26 -7.41 -20.50 7.32
CA VAL A 26 -8.69 -20.74 6.63
C VAL A 26 -9.87 -20.48 7.57
N LEU A 27 -9.79 -20.90 8.84
CA LEU A 27 -10.85 -20.65 9.81
C LEU A 27 -11.01 -19.15 10.10
N TYR A 28 -9.91 -18.42 10.34
CA TYR A 28 -9.97 -16.97 10.53
C TYR A 28 -10.56 -16.26 9.31
N GLY A 29 -10.18 -16.67 8.11
CA GLY A 29 -10.70 -16.09 6.86
C GLY A 29 -12.20 -16.32 6.70
N LYS A 30 -12.72 -17.47 7.15
CA LYS A 30 -14.17 -17.76 7.15
C LYS A 30 -14.95 -16.95 8.19
N ASN A 31 -14.33 -16.66 9.34
CA ASN A 31 -14.96 -15.92 10.43
C ASN A 31 -14.86 -14.39 10.25
N LEU A 32 -13.98 -13.92 9.36
CA LEU A 32 -13.86 -12.49 9.08
C LEU A 32 -15.10 -11.99 8.29
N LYS A 33 -15.78 -11.00 8.88
CA LYS A 33 -16.93 -10.32 8.25
C LYS A 33 -16.56 -9.85 6.84
N PRO A 34 -17.39 -10.14 5.81
CA PRO A 34 -17.14 -9.64 4.46
C PRO A 34 -17.11 -8.11 4.43
N LEU A 35 -16.18 -7.55 3.68
CA LEU A 35 -16.15 -6.12 3.38
C LEU A 35 -17.24 -5.79 2.35
N GLU A 36 -18.01 -4.74 2.63
CA GLU A 36 -19.05 -4.27 1.70
C GLU A 36 -18.44 -3.85 0.35
N THR A 37 -19.17 -4.11 -0.73
CA THR A 37 -18.68 -3.89 -2.11
C THR A 37 -18.27 -2.44 -2.35
N GLN A 38 -18.95 -1.46 -1.74
CA GLN A 38 -18.62 -0.04 -1.86
C GLN A 38 -17.22 0.31 -1.35
N PHE A 39 -16.65 -0.50 -0.45
CA PHE A 39 -15.31 -0.30 0.09
C PHE A 39 -14.23 -1.09 -0.65
N LYS A 40 -14.58 -1.88 -1.68
CA LYS A 40 -13.60 -2.57 -2.54
C LYS A 40 -13.04 -1.65 -3.62
N THR A 41 -12.56 -0.48 -3.19
CA THR A 41 -12.01 0.58 -4.05
C THR A 41 -10.51 0.40 -4.27
N LYS A 42 -9.94 1.18 -5.21
CA LYS A 42 -8.48 1.22 -5.40
C LYS A 42 -7.75 1.72 -4.15
N ASP A 43 -8.33 2.69 -3.43
CA ASP A 43 -7.71 3.29 -2.23
C ASP A 43 -7.64 2.34 -1.03
N ASN A 44 -8.48 1.30 -1.03
CA ASN A 44 -8.47 0.25 -0.02
C ASN A 44 -7.69 -0.98 -0.49
N LYS A 45 -7.24 -1.03 -1.76
CA LYS A 45 -6.58 -2.21 -2.31
C LYS A 45 -5.13 -2.31 -1.83
N VAL A 46 -4.71 -3.53 -1.46
CA VAL A 46 -3.32 -3.84 -1.15
C VAL A 46 -2.58 -4.17 -2.43
N GLU A 47 -1.52 -3.43 -2.71
CA GLU A 47 -0.67 -3.65 -3.89
C GLU A 47 0.38 -4.74 -3.67
N GLY A 48 0.81 -5.38 -4.76
CA GLY A 48 1.85 -6.42 -4.74
C GLY A 48 1.40 -7.79 -4.21
N CYS A 49 0.10 -8.00 -4.03
CA CYS A 49 -0.48 -9.31 -3.72
C CYS A 49 -0.91 -10.03 -5.01
N VAL A 50 -0.67 -11.34 -5.10
CA VAL A 50 -1.18 -12.18 -6.20
C VAL A 50 -2.71 -12.26 -6.15
N SER A 51 -3.24 -12.48 -4.95
CA SER A 51 -4.67 -12.41 -4.63
C SER A 51 -5.09 -10.96 -4.41
N GLN A 52 -6.32 -10.61 -4.77
CA GLN A 52 -6.87 -9.30 -4.45
C GLN A 52 -7.18 -9.22 -2.95
N VAL A 53 -6.74 -8.14 -2.31
CA VAL A 53 -6.98 -7.85 -0.89
C VAL A 53 -7.39 -6.40 -0.76
N TRP A 54 -8.39 -6.15 0.07
CA TRP A 54 -8.83 -4.81 0.45
C TRP A 54 -8.81 -4.65 1.96
N VAL A 55 -8.42 -3.47 2.41
CA VAL A 55 -8.39 -3.05 3.80
C VAL A 55 -9.02 -1.66 3.90
N ARG A 56 -10.07 -1.55 4.70
CA ARG A 56 -10.67 -0.30 5.15
C ARG A 56 -10.23 -0.04 6.58
N ALA A 57 -10.02 1.23 6.90
CA ALA A 57 -9.80 1.70 8.26
C ALA A 57 -10.82 2.80 8.56
N ASP A 58 -11.24 2.88 9.81
CA ASP A 58 -12.11 3.94 10.34
C ASP A 58 -11.72 4.23 11.80
N LEU A 59 -12.19 5.34 12.36
CA LEU A 59 -12.06 5.62 13.80
C LEU A 59 -13.37 5.29 14.50
N ASN A 60 -13.28 4.65 15.67
CA ASN A 60 -14.43 4.48 16.55
C ASN A 60 -14.65 5.72 17.44
N SER A 61 -15.66 5.66 18.31
CA SER A 61 -15.99 6.74 19.25
C SER A 61 -14.87 7.10 20.23
N ASP A 62 -13.92 6.19 20.44
CA ASP A 62 -12.82 6.34 21.39
C ASP A 62 -11.51 6.75 20.69
N ASN A 63 -11.58 7.19 19.42
CA ASN A 63 -10.43 7.51 18.56
C ASN A 63 -9.46 6.35 18.33
N ASN A 64 -9.94 5.12 18.49
CA ASN A 64 -9.19 3.92 18.15
C ASN A 64 -9.50 3.49 16.72
N VAL A 65 -8.49 2.96 16.03
CA VAL A 65 -8.61 2.51 14.64
C VAL A 65 -9.34 1.17 14.60
N VAL A 66 -10.32 1.05 13.72
CA VAL A 66 -11.03 -0.19 13.42
C VAL A 66 -10.76 -0.58 11.97
N PHE A 67 -10.36 -1.82 11.75
CA PHE A 67 -10.08 -2.32 10.41
C PHE A 67 -11.16 -3.30 9.94
N GLU A 68 -11.50 -3.22 8.66
CA GLU A 68 -12.28 -4.22 7.94
C GLU A 68 -11.48 -4.67 6.72
N ALA A 69 -11.48 -5.96 6.41
CA ALA A 69 -10.71 -6.48 5.29
C ALA A 69 -11.42 -7.63 4.57
N ASP A 70 -11.08 -7.82 3.29
CA ASP A 70 -11.56 -8.95 2.51
C ASP A 70 -10.56 -9.35 1.43
N SER A 71 -10.66 -10.58 0.93
CA SER A 71 -9.82 -11.09 -0.16
C SER A 71 -10.56 -12.14 -0.97
N ASP A 72 -10.23 -12.24 -2.27
CA ASP A 72 -10.69 -13.29 -3.17
C ASP A 72 -10.15 -14.69 -2.82
N SER A 73 -9.08 -14.76 -2.02
CA SER A 73 -8.46 -16.00 -1.55
C SER A 73 -8.74 -16.20 -0.06
N VAL A 74 -9.35 -17.33 0.28
CA VAL A 74 -9.66 -17.69 1.67
C VAL A 74 -8.42 -17.70 2.57
N LEU A 75 -7.28 -18.15 2.04
CA LEU A 75 -6.04 -18.19 2.82
C LEU A 75 -5.48 -16.78 3.05
N THR A 76 -5.49 -15.95 2.01
CA THR A 76 -5.03 -14.55 2.11
C THR A 76 -5.95 -13.74 3.00
N LYS A 77 -7.26 -13.99 2.93
CA LYS A 77 -8.27 -13.45 3.87
C LYS A 77 -7.97 -13.86 5.32
N GLY A 78 -7.50 -15.09 5.53
CA GLY A 78 -7.02 -15.54 6.83
C GLY A 78 -5.84 -14.75 7.39
N LEU A 79 -4.90 -14.36 6.53
CA LEU A 79 -3.79 -13.48 6.93
C LEU A 79 -4.31 -12.08 7.27
N ALA A 80 -5.17 -11.51 6.43
CA ALA A 80 -5.79 -10.22 6.70
C ALA A 80 -6.55 -10.23 8.04
N ALA A 81 -7.28 -11.31 8.34
CA ALA A 81 -8.03 -11.48 9.57
C ALA A 81 -7.14 -11.44 10.83
N LEU A 82 -5.92 -11.99 10.77
CA LEU A 82 -4.98 -11.90 11.89
C LEU A 82 -4.61 -10.44 12.20
N LEU A 83 -4.30 -9.66 11.17
CA LEU A 83 -3.98 -8.24 11.34
C LEU A 83 -5.20 -7.45 11.82
N VAL A 84 -6.38 -7.68 11.23
CA VAL A 84 -7.63 -7.02 11.66
C VAL A 84 -7.89 -7.27 13.15
N ASN A 85 -7.79 -8.52 13.60
CA ASN A 85 -8.04 -8.88 14.99
C ASN A 85 -6.98 -8.34 15.96
N GLY A 86 -5.72 -8.22 15.53
CA GLY A 86 -4.63 -7.73 16.37
C GLY A 86 -4.55 -6.20 16.46
N LEU A 87 -4.95 -5.49 15.40
CA LEU A 87 -4.76 -4.05 15.28
C LEU A 87 -6.04 -3.23 15.49
N SER A 88 -7.23 -3.83 15.33
CA SER A 88 -8.48 -3.10 15.54
C SER A 88 -8.71 -2.81 17.03
N GLY A 89 -9.29 -1.65 17.33
CA GLY A 89 -9.52 -1.18 18.69
C GLY A 89 -8.29 -0.57 19.36
N ARG A 90 -7.20 -0.34 18.60
CA ARG A 90 -5.95 0.25 19.09
C ARG A 90 -5.82 1.72 18.67
N PRO A 91 -5.15 2.57 19.47
CA PRO A 91 -4.85 3.93 19.06
C PRO A 91 -3.86 3.92 17.89
N VAL A 92 -3.86 4.99 17.09
CA VAL A 92 -3.01 5.12 15.90
C VAL A 92 -1.54 4.91 16.23
N ASP A 93 -1.07 5.47 17.34
CA ASP A 93 0.33 5.38 17.79
C ASP A 93 0.79 3.94 18.06
N GLU A 94 -0.09 3.10 18.60
CA GLU A 94 0.23 1.68 18.81
C GLU A 94 0.30 0.92 17.47
N VAL A 95 -0.63 1.20 16.55
CA VAL A 95 -0.68 0.53 15.24
C VAL A 95 0.58 0.81 14.41
N ILE A 96 1.05 2.06 14.39
CA ILE A 96 2.24 2.44 13.59
C ILE A 96 3.55 1.92 14.17
N GLN A 97 3.58 1.57 15.46
CA GLN A 97 4.79 1.06 16.12
C GLN A 97 5.00 -0.45 15.90
N VAL A 98 3.99 -1.18 15.44
CA VAL A 98 4.09 -2.63 15.20
C VAL A 98 5.21 -2.92 14.20
N SER A 99 6.19 -3.72 14.64
CA SER A 99 7.34 -4.09 13.82
C SER A 99 6.92 -5.10 12.75
N PRO A 100 7.46 -5.02 11.51
CA PRO A 100 7.29 -6.08 10.50
C PRO A 100 7.90 -7.42 10.93
N ASP A 101 8.75 -7.46 11.96
CA ASP A 101 9.41 -8.68 12.42
C ASP A 101 8.45 -9.67 13.11
N PHE A 102 7.24 -9.23 13.47
CA PHE A 102 6.22 -10.10 14.08
C PHE A 102 5.87 -11.32 13.21
N VAL A 103 6.11 -11.28 11.89
CA VAL A 103 5.92 -12.44 10.99
C VAL A 103 6.79 -13.63 11.41
N VAL A 104 7.99 -13.36 11.95
CA VAL A 104 8.89 -14.37 12.55
C VAL A 104 8.24 -14.91 13.82
N LEU A 105 7.79 -14.01 14.70
CA LEU A 105 7.21 -14.34 16.01
C LEU A 105 5.93 -15.16 15.90
N LEU A 106 5.14 -14.95 14.85
CA LEU A 106 3.92 -15.73 14.61
C LEU A 106 4.20 -17.19 14.18
N GLY A 107 5.46 -17.58 13.96
CA GLY A 107 5.84 -18.90 13.46
C GLY A 107 5.32 -19.17 12.04
N LEU A 108 4.92 -18.13 11.33
CA LEU A 108 4.33 -18.21 9.98
C LEU A 108 5.37 -18.51 8.90
N GLN A 109 6.65 -18.21 9.16
CA GLN A 109 7.72 -18.32 8.16
C GLN A 109 7.85 -19.74 7.56
N GLN A 110 7.66 -20.78 8.36
CA GLN A 110 7.75 -22.17 7.89
C GLN A 110 6.48 -22.62 7.11
N SER A 111 5.39 -21.85 7.21
CA SER A 111 4.07 -22.20 6.64
C SER A 111 3.69 -21.33 5.43
N LEU A 112 4.37 -20.20 5.23
CA LEU A 112 4.13 -19.24 4.16
C LEU A 112 5.22 -19.32 3.10
N THR A 113 4.82 -19.19 1.84
CA THR A 113 5.76 -18.97 0.74
C THR A 113 6.25 -17.51 0.81
N PRO A 114 7.44 -17.18 0.26
CA PRO A 114 7.96 -15.81 0.25
C PRO A 114 6.94 -14.78 -0.26
N SER A 115 6.19 -15.12 -1.32
CA SER A 115 5.11 -14.28 -1.85
C SER A 115 4.01 -13.97 -0.82
N ARG A 116 3.60 -14.95 0.00
CA ARG A 116 2.57 -14.76 1.03
C ARG A 116 3.08 -13.94 2.21
N SER A 117 4.36 -14.08 2.57
CA SER A 117 4.99 -13.23 3.59
C SER A 117 5.06 -11.77 3.12
N ASN A 118 5.42 -11.53 1.86
CA ASN A 118 5.42 -10.18 1.29
C ASN A 118 4.01 -9.56 1.24
N ALA A 119 3.01 -10.34 0.84
CA ALA A 119 1.61 -9.90 0.87
C ALA A 119 1.19 -9.46 2.28
N PHE A 120 1.57 -10.22 3.31
CA PHE A 120 1.27 -9.91 4.70
C PHE A 120 1.94 -8.62 5.19
N LEU A 121 3.20 -8.39 4.82
CA LEU A 121 3.88 -7.13 5.11
C LEU A 121 3.25 -5.94 4.38
N ASN A 122 2.81 -6.13 3.13
CA ASN A 122 2.11 -5.07 2.39
C ASN A 122 0.76 -4.72 3.02
N MET A 123 0.04 -5.72 3.56
CA MET A 123 -1.19 -5.50 4.33
C MET A 123 -0.91 -4.62 5.57
N LEU A 124 0.10 -4.96 6.37
CA LEU A 124 0.47 -4.18 7.55
C LEU A 124 0.83 -2.72 7.18
N ARG A 125 1.65 -2.53 6.15
CA ARG A 125 2.06 -1.19 5.69
C ARG A 125 0.85 -0.34 5.27
N LEU A 126 -0.12 -0.94 4.56
CA LEU A 126 -1.33 -0.22 4.18
C LEU A 126 -2.17 0.14 5.41
N MET A 127 -2.31 -0.76 6.38
CA MET A 127 -3.03 -0.51 7.63
C MET A 127 -2.41 0.65 8.41
N GLN A 128 -1.08 0.66 8.58
CA GLN A 128 -0.35 1.73 9.24
C GLN A 128 -0.50 3.07 8.51
N LYS A 129 -0.40 3.06 7.17
CA LYS A 129 -0.63 4.25 6.35
C LYS A 129 -2.03 4.82 6.56
N LYS A 130 -3.06 3.96 6.55
CA LYS A 130 -4.46 4.38 6.73
C LYS A 130 -4.73 4.91 8.13
N ALA A 131 -4.17 4.27 9.16
CA ALA A 131 -4.24 4.77 10.54
C ALA A 131 -3.67 6.20 10.65
N LEU A 132 -2.51 6.45 10.04
CA LEU A 132 -1.89 7.77 10.02
C LEU A 132 -2.73 8.81 9.26
N GLN A 133 -3.34 8.43 8.14
CA GLN A 133 -4.23 9.31 7.38
C GLN A 133 -5.44 9.75 8.22
N LEU A 134 -6.06 8.82 8.93
CA LEU A 134 -7.19 9.11 9.82
C LEU A 134 -6.81 10.08 10.94
N ALA A 135 -5.64 9.93 11.55
CA ALA A 135 -5.15 10.88 12.56
C ALA A 135 -5.02 12.30 12.01
N VAL A 136 -4.42 12.44 10.81
CA VAL A 136 -4.26 13.75 10.16
C VAL A 136 -5.61 14.37 9.77
N GLU A 137 -6.57 13.56 9.35
CA GLU A 137 -7.92 14.02 9.00
C GLU A 137 -8.71 14.48 10.23
N ALA A 138 -8.58 13.77 11.35
CA ALA A 138 -9.20 14.14 12.62
C ALA A 138 -8.69 15.52 13.12
N GLU A 139 -7.38 15.75 13.09
CA GLU A 139 -6.79 17.04 13.50
C GLU A 139 -7.19 18.22 12.58
N LYS A 140 -7.44 17.96 11.30
CA LYS A 140 -7.92 18.97 10.35
C LYS A 140 -9.39 19.33 10.59
N GLY A 141 -10.20 18.36 11.00
CA GLY A 141 -11.60 18.56 11.38
C GLY A 141 -11.74 19.53 12.55
N GLU A 142 -10.93 19.36 13.60
CA GLU A 142 -10.95 20.21 14.79
C GLU A 142 -10.56 21.67 14.51
N LYS A 143 -9.57 21.91 13.63
CA LYS A 143 -9.12 23.27 13.28
C LYS A 143 -10.11 24.05 12.40
N SER A 144 -11.07 23.38 11.77
CA SER A 144 -12.12 24.03 10.97
C SER A 144 -13.38 24.43 11.77
N GLY A 145 -13.48 23.99 13.03
CA GLY A 145 -14.64 24.18 13.91
C GLY A 145 -14.65 25.47 14.75
N LEU A 146 -13.54 26.24 14.82
CA LEU A 146 -13.55 27.57 15.43
C LEU A 146 -13.92 28.64 14.40
N LYS A 147 -15.22 28.85 14.16
CA LYS A 147 -15.73 30.13 13.65
C LYS A 147 -16.40 30.88 14.78
N MET A 148 -15.64 31.80 15.37
CA MET A 148 -16.15 32.78 16.32
C MET A 148 -16.90 33.89 15.57
N ASP A 149 -18.04 34.25 16.15
CA ASP A 149 -18.93 35.37 15.87
C ASP A 149 -18.19 36.72 15.68
N GLY A 150 -18.61 37.49 14.67
CA GLY A 150 -18.70 38.93 14.83
C GLY A 150 -17.83 39.83 13.94
N ARG A 151 -18.53 40.55 13.05
CA ARG A 151 -18.29 41.93 12.59
C ARG A 151 -17.28 42.18 11.46
N VAL A 152 -17.87 42.36 10.28
CA VAL A 152 -17.32 43.06 9.12
C VAL A 152 -17.00 44.52 9.45
N GLU A 153 -15.78 44.96 9.12
CA GLU A 153 -15.51 46.35 8.76
C GLU A 153 -14.88 46.40 7.36
N ASN A 154 -15.57 47.10 6.47
CA ASN A 154 -15.15 47.36 5.09
C ASN A 154 -14.03 48.41 5.09
N VAL A 155 -12.89 48.09 4.49
CA VAL A 155 -11.94 49.10 4.02
C VAL A 155 -11.80 48.98 2.50
N ASN A 156 -12.34 49.99 1.83
CA ASN A 156 -12.29 50.20 0.39
C ASN A 156 -11.00 50.93 0.03
N PHE A 157 -10.16 50.33 -0.82
CA PHE A 157 -9.09 51.04 -1.53
C PHE A 157 -9.18 50.66 -3.00
N GLY A 158 -9.86 51.49 -3.77
CA GLY A 158 -9.79 51.47 -5.22
C GLY A 158 -8.51 52.15 -5.70
N SER A 159 -7.83 51.56 -6.68
CA SER A 159 -7.67 52.16 -8.02
C SER A 159 -6.90 51.24 -8.96
N ASN A 160 -7.27 51.34 -10.23
CA ASN A 160 -7.08 50.40 -11.34
C ASN A 160 -5.66 50.36 -11.94
N SER A 161 -5.31 49.20 -12.52
CA SER A 161 -4.72 49.06 -13.87
C SER A 161 -4.64 47.56 -14.17
N ASP A 162 -5.55 46.99 -14.97
CA ASP A 162 -5.47 46.86 -16.44
C ASP A 162 -4.72 45.59 -16.90
N LEU A 163 -5.26 44.99 -17.97
CA LEU A 163 -4.83 43.82 -18.75
C LEU A 163 -5.23 42.44 -18.19
N GLY A 164 -6.35 41.93 -18.71
CA GLY A 164 -6.75 40.54 -18.59
C GLY A 164 -6.22 39.67 -19.72
N VAL A 165 -6.23 38.34 -19.51
CA VAL A 165 -6.68 37.32 -20.47
C VAL A 165 -7.09 36.09 -19.67
N GLU A 166 -8.11 35.38 -20.17
CA GLU A 166 -8.83 34.29 -19.54
C GLU A 166 -8.13 32.92 -19.54
N GLU A 167 -8.79 32.02 -18.79
CA GLU A 167 -8.87 30.56 -18.92
C GLU A 167 -8.05 29.67 -17.96
N THR A 168 -8.70 28.57 -17.59
CA THR A 168 -8.59 27.78 -16.35
C THR A 168 -7.80 26.47 -16.56
N PRO A 169 -7.85 25.49 -15.64
CA PRO A 169 -6.82 25.17 -14.65
C PRO A 169 -5.95 23.95 -15.00
N VAL A 170 -4.73 23.87 -14.45
CA VAL A 170 -3.87 22.67 -14.55
C VAL A 170 -3.80 21.95 -13.19
N VAL A 171 -4.23 20.69 -13.19
CA VAL A 171 -3.93 19.69 -12.16
C VAL A 171 -2.51 19.16 -12.38
N VAL A 172 -1.68 19.11 -11.34
CA VAL A 172 -0.40 18.38 -11.37
C VAL A 172 -0.36 17.37 -10.22
N SER A 173 -0.29 16.09 -10.60
CA SER A 173 0.26 15.01 -9.77
C SER A 173 1.75 14.86 -10.06
N ASN A 174 2.53 14.69 -9.00
CA ASN A 174 3.97 14.47 -8.99
C ASN A 174 4.43 13.29 -9.85
N SER A 175 5.60 13.41 -10.48
CA SER A 175 6.76 12.52 -10.28
C SER A 175 7.98 12.97 -11.12
N GLY A 176 9.02 13.45 -10.44
CA GLY A 176 10.45 13.36 -10.84
C GLY A 176 10.92 14.09 -12.11
N LEU A 177 11.14 15.41 -12.03
CA LEU A 177 11.87 16.19 -13.04
C LEU A 177 13.16 16.78 -12.43
N LYS A 178 14.31 16.61 -13.10
CA LYS A 178 15.49 17.47 -12.91
C LYS A 178 15.61 18.40 -14.12
N VAL A 179 15.66 19.70 -13.86
CA VAL A 179 15.70 20.79 -14.85
C VAL A 179 17.11 21.35 -14.94
N ASP A 180 17.66 21.49 -16.15
CA ASP A 180 18.84 22.32 -16.41
C ASP A 180 18.40 23.71 -16.93
N SER A 181 18.80 24.76 -16.22
CA SER A 181 18.20 26.10 -16.26
C SER A 181 18.72 27.02 -17.36
N ARG A 182 19.09 26.53 -18.56
CA ARG A 182 19.50 27.45 -19.64
C ARG A 182 18.68 27.41 -20.91
N ASN A 183 18.23 26.25 -21.43
CA ASN A 183 17.59 26.23 -22.76
C ASN A 183 16.28 25.40 -22.88
N GLY A 184 15.63 25.04 -21.77
CA GLY A 184 14.20 24.64 -21.79
C GLY A 184 13.80 23.39 -22.60
N ASN A 185 14.74 22.55 -23.03
CA ASN A 185 14.43 21.32 -23.75
C ASN A 185 14.42 20.13 -22.78
N VAL A 186 13.41 19.25 -22.86
CA VAL A 186 13.32 18.00 -22.07
C VAL A 186 13.62 16.83 -23.00
N ILE A 187 14.73 16.13 -22.78
CA ILE A 187 15.10 14.89 -23.49
C ILE A 187 14.60 13.71 -22.66
N VAL A 188 13.89 12.78 -23.30
CA VAL A 188 13.46 11.51 -22.71
C VAL A 188 14.34 10.41 -23.30
N GLU A 189 15.28 9.88 -22.52
CA GLU A 189 16.04 8.69 -22.93
C GLU A 189 15.18 7.44 -22.65
N LEU A 190 14.94 6.66 -23.71
CA LEU A 190 14.28 5.35 -23.65
C LEU A 190 15.35 4.30 -23.95
N ASP A 191 15.84 3.61 -22.92
CA ASP A 191 16.77 2.50 -23.10
C ASP A 191 16.02 1.30 -23.69
N SER A 192 16.13 1.13 -25.00
CA SER A 192 15.67 -0.04 -25.75
C SER A 192 16.87 -0.63 -26.48
N GLU A 193 17.57 -1.58 -25.87
CA GLU A 193 18.56 -2.39 -26.58
C GLU A 193 17.87 -3.61 -27.24
N VAL A 194 17.52 -3.45 -28.52
CA VAL A 194 17.46 -4.52 -29.51
C VAL A 194 18.45 -4.14 -30.61
N GLY A 195 19.48 -4.96 -30.81
CA GLY A 195 20.45 -4.79 -31.88
C GLY A 195 20.95 -6.12 -32.40
N GLY A 196 20.51 -6.49 -33.60
CA GLY A 196 21.24 -7.41 -34.46
C GLY A 196 21.82 -6.63 -35.64
N GLU A 197 23.00 -7.02 -36.15
CA GLU A 197 23.21 -7.33 -37.56
C GLU A 197 24.67 -7.71 -37.89
N ARG A 198 24.77 -8.63 -38.87
CA ARG A 198 25.81 -8.82 -39.91
C ARG A 198 27.03 -9.73 -39.66
N SER A 199 26.99 -10.81 -40.45
CA SER A 199 28.08 -11.69 -40.85
C SER A 199 29.28 -10.98 -41.49
N PRO A 200 30.48 -11.57 -41.39
CA PRO A 200 31.51 -11.44 -42.41
C PRO A 200 31.62 -12.71 -43.26
N VAL A 201 31.63 -12.51 -44.57
CA VAL A 201 32.14 -13.47 -45.56
C VAL A 201 33.65 -13.52 -45.43
N GLN A 202 34.23 -14.70 -45.20
CA GLN A 202 35.58 -15.02 -45.66
C GLN A 202 35.64 -16.44 -46.21
N SER A 203 36.06 -16.51 -47.47
CA SER A 203 36.43 -17.67 -48.24
C SER A 203 37.80 -18.21 -47.82
N SER A 204 37.93 -19.53 -47.65
CA SER A 204 39.10 -20.27 -48.14
C SER A 204 38.85 -21.78 -48.16
N ASN A 205 39.24 -22.37 -49.30
CA ASN A 205 39.28 -23.78 -49.66
C ASN A 205 39.95 -24.68 -48.61
N SER A 206 39.53 -25.95 -48.54
CA SER A 206 40.26 -27.08 -49.19
C SER A 206 39.77 -28.45 -48.69
N GLY A 207 39.48 -29.36 -49.63
CA GLY A 207 39.65 -30.84 -49.62
C GLY A 207 39.25 -31.65 -48.37
N GLY A 208 38.59 -32.79 -48.43
CA GLY A 208 38.31 -33.71 -49.52
C GLY A 208 37.86 -35.05 -48.91
N PHE A 209 37.16 -35.85 -49.73
CA PHE A 209 37.10 -37.31 -49.79
C PHE A 209 37.13 -38.17 -48.52
N GLY A 210 36.18 -39.10 -48.44
CA GLY A 210 36.45 -40.43 -47.89
C GLY A 210 35.23 -41.18 -47.37
N GLU A 211 34.68 -42.06 -48.21
CA GLU A 211 33.74 -43.12 -47.85
C GLU A 211 34.29 -44.07 -46.77
N GLY A 212 33.36 -44.71 -46.05
CA GLY A 212 33.60 -45.82 -45.12
C GLY A 212 32.34 -46.16 -44.34
#